data_AF-A0AAD6HQU2-F1
#
_entry.id   AF-A0AAD6HQU2-F1
#
_cell.length_a   1.000
_cell.length_b   1.000
_cell.length_c   1.000
_cell.angle_alpha   90.00
_cell.angle_beta   90.00
_cell.angle_gamma   90.00
#
_symmetry.space_group_name_H-M   'P 1'
#
loop_
_entity.id
_entity.type
_entity.pdbx_description
1 polymer ?
#
loop_
_entity_poly.entity_id
_entity_poly.type
_entity_poly.pdbx_seq_one_letter_code
_entity_poly.pdbx_strand_id
1 'polypeptide(L)'
;MSSVAKEKKRAADREAQRFNRARNKAYITQLEQTTQDLTGPNPPEKPRCIAQDRNLGPECSQRISPVFRFKSPSVTFQVQQQHATFFGNDLTCSDRERNYLAVLGSAMTLIQDCFIALSGSMMLIPKLHDDNFCIRAVIDGWKVTMDRFGADVIWELIQAIDEGLYYRADPVTRIALLQIIRSLCWPELRDQWIVEGTEFANELCAASFSTRIRFQWPFEVRDVFHKHVLTDTLVFSSEFENRYHELASWQLDTEVA
;
A
#
# COMPACT_ATOMS: atom_id res chain seq x y z
N MET A 1 -12.41 2.51 -31.25
CA MET A 1 -13.06 1.71 -30.17
C MET A 1 -14.38 1.15 -30.67
N SER A 2 -14.56 -0.18 -30.58
CA SER A 2 -15.78 -0.89 -31.02
C SER A 2 -17.01 -0.49 -30.19
N SER A 3 -18.20 -0.45 -30.83
CA SER A 3 -19.49 -0.18 -30.16
C SER A 3 -19.77 -1.14 -29.00
N VAL A 4 -19.29 -2.39 -29.11
CA VAL A 4 -19.40 -3.42 -28.09
C VAL A 4 -18.61 -3.06 -26.82
N ALA A 5 -17.43 -2.46 -26.98
CA ALA A 5 -16.62 -2.01 -25.84
C ALA A 5 -17.28 -0.84 -25.10
N LYS A 6 -17.93 0.07 -25.84
CA LYS A 6 -18.70 1.18 -25.25
C LYS A 6 -19.91 0.67 -24.45
N GLU A 7 -20.60 -0.36 -24.94
CA GLU A 7 -21.77 -0.91 -24.25
C GLU A 7 -21.37 -1.71 -22.99
N LYS A 8 -20.26 -2.47 -23.05
CA LYS A 8 -19.70 -3.12 -21.86
C LYS A 8 -19.30 -2.10 -20.78
N LYS A 9 -18.69 -0.97 -21.18
CA LYS A 9 -18.36 0.13 -20.25
C LYS A 9 -19.63 0.70 -19.59
N ARG A 10 -20.67 0.99 -20.36
CA ARG A 10 -21.95 1.50 -19.84
C ARG A 10 -22.63 0.50 -18.91
N ALA A 11 -22.53 -0.80 -19.18
CA ALA A 11 -23.07 -1.84 -18.32
C ALA A 11 -22.35 -1.88 -16.97
N ALA A 12 -21.01 -1.83 -16.97
CA ALA A 12 -20.19 -1.78 -15.77
C ALA A 12 -20.47 -0.50 -14.94
N ASP A 13 -20.57 0.67 -15.58
CA ASP A 13 -20.91 1.92 -14.89
C ASP A 13 -22.29 1.85 -14.21
N ARG A 14 -23.28 1.23 -14.87
CA ARG A 14 -24.62 1.01 -14.30
C ARG A 14 -24.58 0.09 -13.08
N GLU A 15 -23.75 -0.95 -13.11
CA GLU A 15 -23.59 -1.90 -12.02
C GLU A 15 -22.87 -1.27 -10.82
N ALA A 16 -21.77 -0.55 -11.07
CA ALA A 16 -21.06 0.22 -10.05
C ALA A 16 -21.98 1.26 -9.38
N GLN A 17 -22.79 1.96 -10.17
CA GLN A 17 -23.74 2.95 -9.63
C GLN A 17 -24.83 2.30 -8.79
N ARG A 18 -25.31 1.10 -9.15
CA ARG A 18 -26.26 0.33 -8.33
C ARG A 18 -25.65 -0.12 -7.01
N PHE A 19 -24.43 -0.64 -7.06
CA PHE A 19 -23.70 -1.08 -5.88
C PHE A 19 -23.47 0.08 -4.89
N ASN A 20 -23.00 1.23 -5.38
CA ASN A 20 -22.80 2.42 -4.56
C ASN A 20 -24.10 2.93 -3.93
N ARG A 21 -25.20 2.97 -4.69
CA ARG A 21 -26.53 3.35 -4.16
C ARG A 21 -27.01 2.38 -3.09
N ALA A 22 -26.80 1.08 -3.27
CA ALA A 22 -27.17 0.07 -2.28
C ALA A 22 -26.38 0.24 -0.98
N ARG A 23 -25.05 0.47 -1.08
CA ARG A 23 -24.18 0.71 0.08
C ARG A 23 -24.57 1.97 0.84
N ASN A 24 -24.77 3.09 0.12
CA ASN A 24 -25.19 4.35 0.75
C ASN A 24 -26.54 4.21 1.45
N LYS A 25 -27.50 3.50 0.84
CA LYS A 25 -28.79 3.22 1.46
C LYS A 25 -28.62 2.39 2.74
N ALA A 26 -27.82 1.33 2.72
CA ALA A 26 -27.57 0.50 3.89
C ALA A 26 -26.92 1.29 5.04
N TYR A 27 -25.95 2.16 4.71
CA TYR A 27 -25.30 3.02 5.69
C TYR A 27 -26.24 4.05 6.29
N ILE A 28 -27.08 4.71 5.47
CA ILE A 28 -28.11 5.64 5.95
C ILE A 28 -29.06 4.92 6.92
N THR A 29 -29.54 3.73 6.57
CA THR A 29 -30.40 2.93 7.47
C THR A 29 -29.72 2.61 8.79
N GLN A 30 -28.43 2.26 8.78
CA GLN A 30 -27.67 2.01 10.01
C GLN A 30 -27.52 3.27 10.88
N LEU A 31 -27.26 4.41 10.27
CA LEU A 31 -27.16 5.69 10.98
C LEU A 31 -28.50 6.11 11.59
N GLU A 32 -29.59 5.92 10.84
CA GLU A 32 -30.96 6.18 11.32
C GLU A 32 -31.30 5.28 12.53
N GLN A 33 -30.96 3.99 12.48
CA GLN A 33 -31.12 3.05 13.60
C GLN A 33 -30.30 3.48 14.82
N THR A 34 -29.01 3.79 14.63
CA THR A 34 -28.12 4.22 15.71
C THR A 34 -28.63 5.51 16.36
N THR A 35 -29.13 6.46 15.56
CA THR A 35 -29.69 7.71 16.06
C THR A 35 -30.96 7.47 16.88
N GLN A 36 -31.83 6.55 16.44
CA GLN A 36 -33.03 6.16 17.18
C GLN A 36 -32.68 5.46 18.50
N ASP A 37 -31.72 4.55 18.51
CA ASP A 37 -31.28 3.84 19.71
C ASP A 37 -30.67 4.79 20.76
N LEU A 38 -29.94 5.80 20.32
CA LEU A 38 -29.33 6.82 21.19
C LEU A 38 -30.32 7.88 21.68
N THR A 39 -31.41 8.13 20.93
CA THR A 39 -32.43 9.13 21.27
C THR A 39 -33.66 8.52 21.97
N GLY A 40 -33.74 7.18 22.01
CA GLY A 40 -34.80 6.45 22.69
C GLY A 40 -34.77 6.60 24.22
N PRO A 41 -35.89 6.37 24.92
CA PRO A 41 -36.04 6.64 26.35
C PRO A 41 -35.18 5.76 27.29
N ASN A 42 -34.40 4.81 26.77
CA ASN A 42 -33.47 3.99 27.53
C ASN A 42 -32.15 3.80 26.73
N PRO A 43 -31.10 4.58 27.00
CA PRO A 43 -29.81 4.39 26.36
C PRO A 43 -29.16 3.08 26.85
N PRO A 44 -28.63 2.21 25.97
CA PRO A 44 -27.91 1.02 26.39
C PRO A 44 -26.58 1.39 27.06
N GLU A 45 -26.33 0.83 28.25
CA GLU A 45 -25.02 0.90 28.89
C GLU A 45 -23.95 0.24 28.02
N LYS A 46 -22.88 1.00 27.74
CA LYS A 46 -21.56 0.64 27.18
C LYS A 46 -21.47 -0.62 26.29
N PRO A 47 -20.93 -0.53 25.06
CA PRO A 47 -20.73 -1.71 24.22
C PRO A 47 -19.80 -2.72 24.91
N ARG A 48 -20.34 -3.91 25.09
CA ARG A 48 -19.70 -5.08 25.69
C ARG A 48 -18.60 -5.56 24.73
N CYS A 49 -17.34 -5.48 25.15
CA CYS A 49 -16.23 -6.10 24.44
C CYS A 49 -16.45 -7.62 24.40
N ILE A 50 -16.67 -8.18 23.21
CA ILE A 50 -16.60 -9.63 22.99
C ILE A 50 -15.13 -9.94 22.70
N ALA A 51 -14.35 -10.08 23.77
CA ALA A 51 -13.06 -10.76 23.72
C ALA A 51 -13.28 -12.25 24.00
N GLN A 52 -12.46 -13.08 23.36
CA GLN A 52 -12.24 -14.52 23.57
C GLN A 52 -13.18 -15.47 22.81
N ASP A 53 -12.65 -16.03 21.71
CA ASP A 53 -12.29 -17.46 21.70
C ASP A 53 -11.43 -17.79 20.47
N ARG A 54 -10.11 -17.86 20.64
CA ARG A 54 -9.24 -18.71 19.81
C ARG A 54 -8.14 -19.30 20.66
N ASN A 55 -8.35 -20.57 21.00
CA ASN A 55 -7.33 -21.46 21.55
C ASN A 55 -6.12 -21.53 20.62
N LEU A 56 -4.94 -21.44 21.25
CA LEU A 56 -3.63 -21.71 20.70
C LEU A 56 -3.49 -23.18 20.30
N GLY A 57 -2.87 -23.41 19.14
CA GLY A 57 -2.17 -24.66 18.82
C GLY A 57 -0.68 -24.37 18.66
N PRO A 58 0.24 -25.19 19.20
CA PRO A 58 1.67 -24.88 19.19
C PRO A 58 2.41 -25.55 18.01
N GLU A 59 3.64 -25.08 17.82
CA GLU A 59 4.77 -25.70 17.10
C GLU A 59 4.91 -25.42 15.59
N CYS A 60 5.98 -24.69 15.22
CA CYS A 60 7.23 -25.36 14.86
C CYS A 60 8.39 -24.35 14.79
N SER A 61 9.42 -24.62 15.58
CA SER A 61 10.70 -23.91 15.60
C SER A 61 11.73 -24.73 14.83
N GLN A 62 12.48 -24.10 13.91
CA GLN A 62 13.82 -24.51 13.43
C GLN A 62 14.31 -23.44 12.42
N ARG A 63 15.18 -22.48 12.78
CA ARG A 63 16.63 -22.51 13.05
C ARG A 63 17.51 -22.58 11.77
N ILE A 64 18.45 -21.61 11.69
CA ILE A 64 19.78 -21.59 11.02
C ILE A 64 19.92 -20.72 9.75
N SER A 65 20.63 -19.58 9.90
CA SER A 65 21.29 -18.72 8.89
C SER A 65 22.63 -19.34 8.41
N PRO A 66 23.54 -18.66 7.64
CA PRO A 66 23.44 -17.47 6.78
C PRO A 66 24.11 -17.68 5.38
N VAL A 67 24.13 -16.65 4.52
CA VAL A 67 25.29 -16.12 3.75
C VAL A 67 24.78 -15.36 2.53
N PHE A 68 24.89 -14.04 2.59
CA PHE A 68 24.75 -13.14 1.45
C PHE A 68 26.00 -13.22 0.56
N ARG A 69 25.81 -13.31 -0.75
CA ARG A 69 26.83 -12.97 -1.75
C ARG A 69 26.19 -12.24 -2.91
N PHE A 70 26.42 -10.94 -2.97
CA PHE A 70 26.05 -10.08 -4.10
C PHE A 70 26.94 -10.45 -5.30
N LYS A 71 26.34 -10.96 -6.38
CA LYS A 71 26.86 -10.89 -7.74
C LYS A 71 25.69 -10.92 -8.74
N SER A 72 25.46 -9.79 -9.40
CA SER A 72 24.93 -9.76 -10.78
C SER A 72 26.00 -10.41 -11.68
N PRO A 73 25.68 -11.22 -12.71
CA PRO A 73 24.71 -10.86 -13.75
C PRO A 73 23.79 -11.99 -14.28
N SER A 74 22.68 -11.56 -14.87
CA SER A 74 21.93 -12.27 -15.92
C SER A 74 21.56 -13.73 -15.61
N VAL A 75 20.66 -13.92 -14.65
CA VAL A 75 19.93 -15.19 -14.52
C VAL A 75 18.45 -14.84 -14.40
N THR A 76 17.64 -15.46 -15.25
CA THR A 76 16.18 -15.46 -15.18
C THR A 76 15.78 -15.98 -13.80
N PHE A 77 15.62 -15.06 -12.85
CA PHE A 77 15.28 -15.38 -11.49
C PHE A 77 13.77 -15.62 -11.48
N GLN A 78 13.36 -16.88 -11.50
CA GLN A 78 12.01 -17.23 -11.06
C GLN A 78 11.95 -16.93 -9.55
N VAL A 79 11.63 -15.69 -9.20
CA VAL A 79 11.20 -15.33 -7.85
C VAL A 79 9.92 -16.12 -7.62
N GLN A 80 9.93 -16.99 -6.62
CA GLN A 80 8.74 -17.65 -6.13
C GLN A 80 7.87 -16.58 -5.45
N GLN A 81 7.08 -15.87 -6.26
CA GLN A 81 6.16 -14.78 -5.89
C GLN A 81 4.99 -15.36 -5.08
N GLN A 82 5.12 -15.42 -3.76
CA GLN A 82 4.02 -15.79 -2.86
C GLN A 82 3.50 -14.61 -2.02
N HIS A 83 4.06 -13.40 -2.16
CA HIS A 83 3.81 -12.29 -1.21
C HIS A 83 3.19 -11.03 -1.82
N ALA A 84 2.93 -10.97 -3.12
CA ALA A 84 2.26 -9.82 -3.76
C ALA A 84 0.72 -9.93 -3.72
N THR A 85 0.15 -10.64 -2.73
CA THR A 85 -1.31 -10.75 -2.55
C THR A 85 -1.75 -10.02 -1.29
N PHE A 86 -2.72 -9.12 -1.41
CA PHE A 86 -3.29 -8.38 -0.28
C PHE A 86 -4.80 -8.61 -0.20
N PHE A 87 -5.26 -9.25 0.88
CA PHE A 87 -6.67 -9.70 1.03
C PHE A 87 -7.22 -10.40 -0.23
N GLY A 88 -6.41 -11.27 -0.86
CA GLY A 88 -6.78 -11.99 -2.08
C GLY A 88 -6.65 -11.18 -3.38
N ASN A 89 -6.30 -9.90 -3.33
CA ASN A 89 -5.94 -9.12 -4.51
C ASN A 89 -4.50 -9.41 -4.92
N ASP A 90 -4.30 -10.00 -6.10
CA ASP A 90 -2.96 -10.21 -6.68
C ASP A 90 -2.43 -8.89 -7.26
N LEU A 91 -1.55 -8.22 -6.52
CA LEU A 91 -0.87 -6.98 -6.92
C LEU A 91 0.43 -7.24 -7.68
N THR A 92 0.71 -8.48 -8.07
CA THR A 92 1.84 -8.80 -8.95
C THR A 92 1.63 -8.16 -10.31
N CYS A 93 2.34 -7.06 -10.60
CA CYS A 93 2.34 -6.50 -11.94
C CYS A 93 3.08 -7.47 -12.87
N SER A 94 2.37 -8.03 -13.84
CA SER A 94 2.91 -8.95 -14.84
C SER A 94 2.60 -8.44 -16.25
N ASP A 95 2.59 -9.32 -17.26
CA ASP A 95 2.26 -8.96 -18.64
C ASP A 95 0.80 -9.33 -19.00
N ARG A 96 -0.12 -9.34 -18.03
CA ARG A 96 -1.53 -9.72 -18.26
C ARG A 96 -2.32 -8.52 -18.80
N GLU A 97 -3.34 -8.82 -19.60
CA GLU A 97 -4.32 -7.82 -20.03
C GLU A 97 -5.36 -7.53 -18.93
N ARG A 98 -4.91 -6.90 -17.83
CA ARG A 98 -5.78 -6.44 -16.74
C ARG A 98 -5.52 -4.98 -16.39
N ASN A 99 -6.52 -4.30 -15.83
CA ASN A 99 -6.38 -2.95 -15.30
C ASN A 99 -5.70 -3.00 -13.92
N TYR A 100 -4.41 -2.67 -13.87
CA TYR A 100 -3.63 -2.72 -12.63
C TYR A 100 -4.17 -1.70 -11.60
N LEU A 101 -4.51 -0.49 -12.04
CA LEU A 101 -5.04 0.55 -11.16
C LEU A 101 -6.41 0.19 -10.56
N ALA A 102 -7.22 -0.60 -11.26
CA ALA A 102 -8.47 -1.11 -10.69
C ALA A 102 -8.19 -2.09 -9.53
N VAL A 103 -7.25 -3.03 -9.69
CA VAL A 103 -6.87 -3.98 -8.64
C VAL A 103 -6.27 -3.24 -7.43
N LEU A 104 -5.37 -2.29 -7.69
CA LEU A 104 -4.79 -1.43 -6.66
C LEU A 104 -5.86 -0.60 -5.93
N GLY A 105 -6.80 -0.01 -6.67
CA GLY A 105 -7.93 0.73 -6.08
C GLY A 105 -8.84 -0.14 -5.21
N SER A 106 -9.11 -1.38 -5.63
CA SER A 106 -9.86 -2.35 -4.82
C SER A 106 -9.11 -2.68 -3.52
N ALA A 107 -7.80 -2.92 -3.59
CA ALA A 107 -6.96 -3.18 -2.42
C ALA A 107 -6.96 -1.98 -1.44
N MET A 108 -6.80 -0.76 -1.94
CA MET A 108 -6.88 0.46 -1.12
C MET A 108 -8.27 0.66 -0.48
N THR A 109 -9.35 0.23 -1.14
CA THR A 109 -10.71 0.31 -0.58
C THR A 109 -10.86 -0.58 0.66
N LEU A 110 -10.25 -1.78 0.66
CA LEU A 110 -10.29 -2.69 1.81
C LEU A 110 -9.62 -2.09 3.06
N ILE A 111 -8.56 -1.29 2.88
CA ILE A 111 -7.93 -0.55 3.99
C ILE A 111 -8.92 0.42 4.63
N GLN A 112 -9.82 1.05 3.86
CA GLN A 112 -10.83 1.96 4.41
C GLN A 112 -11.74 1.22 5.39
N ASP A 113 -12.21 0.05 4.95
CA ASP A 113 -13.16 -0.74 5.73
C ASP A 113 -12.50 -1.21 7.03
N CYS A 114 -11.21 -1.58 6.98
CA CYS A 114 -10.41 -1.86 8.17
C CYS A 114 -10.24 -0.63 9.08
N PHE A 115 -9.96 0.54 8.52
CA PHE A 115 -9.77 1.78 9.27
C PHE A 115 -11.04 2.19 10.04
N ILE A 116 -12.20 2.12 9.38
CA ILE A 116 -13.51 2.37 9.99
C ILE A 116 -13.80 1.34 11.08
N ALA A 117 -13.54 0.05 10.82
CA ALA A 117 -13.80 -1.03 11.77
C ALA A 117 -12.93 -0.95 13.04
N LEU A 118 -11.70 -0.46 12.93
CA LEU A 118 -10.73 -0.34 14.04
C LEU A 118 -10.79 1.02 14.77
N SER A 119 -11.84 1.82 14.53
CA SER A 119 -12.11 3.10 15.22
C SER A 119 -10.93 4.09 15.20
N GLY A 120 -10.17 4.15 14.10
CA GLY A 120 -9.16 5.19 13.88
C GLY A 120 -7.83 5.04 14.64
N SER A 121 -7.64 3.97 15.42
CA SER A 121 -6.42 3.76 16.22
C SER A 121 -5.13 3.61 15.39
N MET A 122 -5.25 3.42 14.08
CA MET A 122 -4.12 3.23 13.15
C MET A 122 -3.38 4.54 12.82
N MET A 123 -3.99 5.70 13.09
CA MET A 123 -3.43 7.04 12.77
C MET A 123 -2.44 7.58 13.82
N LEU A 124 -2.13 6.80 14.85
CA LEU A 124 -1.27 7.22 15.97
C LEU A 124 0.15 6.65 15.90
N ILE A 125 0.54 5.99 14.81
CA ILE A 125 1.92 5.52 14.65
C ILE A 125 2.82 6.75 14.47
N PRO A 126 3.82 6.99 15.34
CA PRO A 126 4.68 8.16 15.22
C PRO A 126 5.42 8.17 13.88
N LYS A 127 5.57 9.35 13.24
CA LYS A 127 6.32 9.50 11.96
C LYS A 127 7.70 8.83 12.00
N LEU A 128 8.37 8.90 13.16
CA LEU A 128 9.66 8.24 13.39
C LEU A 128 9.62 6.71 13.13
N HIS A 129 8.51 6.05 13.45
CA HIS A 129 8.33 4.63 13.23
C HIS A 129 8.10 4.33 11.73
N ASP A 130 7.33 5.17 11.05
CA ASP A 130 7.07 5.03 9.61
C ASP A 130 8.33 5.27 8.77
N ASP A 131 9.12 6.30 9.08
CA ASP A 131 10.37 6.57 8.38
C ASP A 131 11.35 5.39 8.55
N ASN A 132 11.55 4.94 9.79
CA ASN A 132 12.42 3.81 10.09
C ASN A 132 11.97 2.53 9.37
N PHE A 133 10.66 2.25 9.36
CA PHE A 133 10.12 1.08 8.69
C PHE A 133 10.32 1.17 7.18
N CYS A 134 9.97 2.30 6.56
CA CYS A 134 10.11 2.56 5.13
C CYS A 134 11.54 2.31 4.63
N ILE A 135 12.52 2.90 5.32
CA ILE A 135 13.93 2.77 4.98
C ILE A 135 14.37 1.30 5.11
N ARG A 136 14.08 0.65 6.24
CA ARG A 136 14.52 -0.73 6.49
C ARG A 136 13.86 -1.75 5.57
N ALA A 137 12.60 -1.54 5.20
CA ALA A 137 11.92 -2.42 4.26
C ALA A 137 12.69 -2.54 2.93
N VAL A 138 13.31 -1.46 2.46
CA VAL A 138 14.10 -1.46 1.22
C VAL A 138 15.56 -1.87 1.47
N ILE A 139 16.18 -1.41 2.56
CA ILE A 139 17.62 -1.62 2.84
C ILE A 139 17.89 -3.00 3.44
N ASP A 140 17.17 -3.37 4.50
CA ASP A 140 17.32 -4.63 5.21
C ASP A 140 16.43 -5.74 4.59
N GLY A 141 15.35 -5.33 3.91
CA GLY A 141 14.35 -6.19 3.30
C GLY A 141 13.07 -6.29 4.13
N TRP A 142 11.95 -6.51 3.43
CA TRP A 142 10.62 -6.60 4.02
C TRP A 142 10.51 -7.63 5.14
N LYS A 143 10.92 -8.88 4.87
CA LYS A 143 10.82 -9.97 5.85
C LYS A 143 11.55 -9.65 7.16
N VAL A 144 12.79 -9.18 7.07
CA VAL A 144 13.61 -8.82 8.24
C VAL A 144 12.96 -7.68 9.03
N THR A 145 12.41 -6.69 8.32
CA THR A 145 11.76 -5.52 8.94
C THR A 145 10.46 -5.89 9.64
N MET A 146 9.62 -6.71 9.00
CA MET A 146 8.37 -7.20 9.57
C MET A 146 8.58 -8.09 10.78
N ASP A 147 9.53 -9.03 10.70
CA ASP A 147 9.86 -9.91 11.84
C ASP A 147 10.32 -9.10 13.06
N ARG A 148 10.94 -7.94 12.82
CA ARG A 148 11.52 -7.09 13.87
C ARG A 148 10.56 -6.07 14.46
N PHE A 149 9.76 -5.39 13.64
CA PHE A 149 8.93 -4.25 14.07
C PHE A 149 7.43 -4.53 13.98
N GLY A 150 7.01 -5.56 13.24
CA GLY A 150 5.62 -5.77 12.84
C GLY A 150 5.18 -4.78 11.75
N ALA A 151 4.35 -5.24 10.82
CA ALA A 151 3.70 -4.38 9.84
C ALA A 151 2.25 -4.09 10.27
N ASP A 152 1.81 -2.85 10.06
CA ASP A 152 0.38 -2.56 10.02
C ASP A 152 -0.21 -2.99 8.66
N VAL A 153 -1.53 -3.00 8.56
CA VAL A 153 -2.24 -3.43 7.33
C VAL A 153 -1.90 -2.57 6.10
N ILE A 154 -1.51 -1.30 6.30
CA ILE A 154 -1.07 -0.46 5.20
C ILE A 154 0.33 -0.89 4.75
N TRP A 155 1.26 -1.15 5.68
CA TRP A 155 2.59 -1.67 5.37
C TRP A 155 2.54 -3.04 4.68
N GLU A 156 1.57 -3.90 5.01
CA GLU A 156 1.29 -5.14 4.27
C GLU A 156 0.84 -4.88 2.82
N LEU A 157 -0.03 -3.88 2.58
CA LEU A 157 -0.37 -3.47 1.22
C LEU A 157 0.86 -2.93 0.48
N ILE A 158 1.63 -2.07 1.13
CA ILE A 158 2.81 -1.44 0.54
C ILE A 158 3.85 -2.50 0.18
N GLN A 159 4.02 -3.55 0.99
CA GLN A 159 4.86 -4.69 0.63
C GLN A 159 4.38 -5.33 -0.67
N ALA A 160 3.08 -5.63 -0.78
CA ALA A 160 2.54 -6.28 -1.97
C ALA A 160 2.71 -5.42 -3.23
N ILE A 161 2.59 -4.09 -3.10
CA ILE A 161 2.86 -3.13 -4.20
C ILE A 161 4.36 -3.11 -4.54
N ASP A 162 5.23 -3.06 -3.54
CA ASP A 162 6.66 -2.98 -3.77
C ASP A 162 7.20 -4.24 -4.45
N GLU A 163 6.85 -5.42 -3.94
CA GLU A 163 7.25 -6.70 -4.51
C GLU A 163 6.56 -7.01 -5.84
N GLY A 164 5.35 -6.48 -6.06
CA GLY A 164 4.59 -6.68 -7.29
C GLY A 164 4.95 -5.70 -8.41
N LEU A 165 5.28 -4.45 -8.07
CA LEU A 165 5.47 -3.36 -9.03
C LEU A 165 6.81 -2.64 -8.86
N TYR A 166 7.07 -2.05 -7.69
CA TYR A 166 8.19 -1.13 -7.51
C TYR A 166 9.56 -1.80 -7.41
N TYR A 167 9.65 -3.13 -7.30
CA TYR A 167 10.92 -3.87 -7.37
C TYR A 167 11.74 -3.55 -8.63
N ARG A 168 11.09 -3.02 -9.68
CA ARG A 168 11.70 -2.59 -10.94
C ARG A 168 12.46 -1.27 -10.84
N ALA A 169 12.16 -0.45 -9.83
CA ALA A 169 12.83 0.82 -9.58
C ALA A 169 14.11 0.63 -8.75
N ASP A 170 15.04 1.59 -8.82
CA ASP A 170 16.23 1.58 -7.99
C ASP A 170 15.89 1.81 -6.50
N PRO A 171 16.79 1.45 -5.56
CA PRO A 171 16.48 1.49 -4.13
C PRO A 171 16.03 2.86 -3.60
N VAL A 172 16.60 3.96 -4.10
CA VAL A 172 16.25 5.31 -3.62
C VAL A 172 14.87 5.70 -4.14
N THR A 173 14.63 5.46 -5.44
CA THR A 173 13.30 5.67 -6.04
C THR A 173 12.24 4.82 -5.34
N ARG A 174 12.55 3.56 -4.99
CA ARG A 174 11.65 2.70 -4.21
C ARG A 174 11.29 3.33 -2.87
N ILE A 175 12.27 3.73 -2.07
CA ILE A 175 12.03 4.38 -0.77
C ILE A 175 11.09 5.59 -0.92
N ALA A 176 11.34 6.44 -1.91
CA ALA A 176 10.49 7.60 -2.18
C ALA A 176 9.07 7.19 -2.62
N LEU A 177 8.93 6.19 -3.48
CA LEU A 177 7.62 5.66 -3.89
C LEU A 177 6.83 5.02 -2.74
N LEU A 178 7.51 4.32 -1.81
CA LEU A 178 6.88 3.76 -0.61
C LEU A 178 6.33 4.87 0.30
N GLN A 179 7.08 5.97 0.42
CA GLN A 179 6.63 7.13 1.20
C GLN A 179 5.43 7.83 0.53
N ILE A 180 5.42 7.95 -0.80
CA ILE A 180 4.29 8.48 -1.56
C ILE A 180 3.05 7.62 -1.30
N ILE A 181 3.12 6.30 -1.52
CA ILE A 181 1.96 5.42 -1.37
C ILE A 181 1.47 5.35 0.08
N ARG A 182 2.38 5.41 1.07
CA ARG A 182 2.01 5.52 2.50
C ARG A 182 1.18 6.77 2.76
N SER A 183 1.58 7.92 2.20
CA SER A 183 0.84 9.18 2.33
C SER A 183 -0.51 9.16 1.61
N LEU A 184 -0.59 8.48 0.46
CA LEU A 184 -1.84 8.34 -0.32
C LEU A 184 -2.86 7.42 0.35
N CYS A 185 -2.43 6.52 1.24
CA CYS A 185 -3.34 5.69 2.02
C CYS A 185 -4.08 6.49 3.10
N TRP A 186 -3.78 7.79 3.29
CA TRP A 186 -4.56 8.64 4.18
C TRP A 186 -5.93 8.99 3.59
N PRO A 187 -7.01 8.94 4.40
CA PRO A 187 -8.39 9.08 3.93
C PRO A 187 -8.63 10.35 3.10
N GLU A 188 -8.07 11.49 3.51
CA GLU A 188 -8.31 12.79 2.87
C GLU A 188 -7.75 12.87 1.45
N LEU A 189 -6.56 12.28 1.23
CA LEU A 189 -5.90 12.24 -0.09
C LEU A 189 -6.52 11.16 -0.98
N ARG A 190 -6.90 10.04 -0.38
CA ARG A 190 -7.53 8.93 -1.09
C ARG A 190 -8.93 9.29 -1.62
N ASP A 191 -9.72 10.04 -0.87
CA ASP A 191 -11.07 10.40 -1.30
C ASP A 191 -11.05 11.25 -2.58
N GLN A 192 -10.04 12.12 -2.73
CA GLN A 192 -9.80 12.84 -3.98
C GLN A 192 -9.40 11.88 -5.12
N TRP A 193 -8.49 10.95 -4.85
CA TRP A 193 -8.08 9.91 -5.82
C TRP A 193 -9.24 9.01 -6.28
N ILE A 194 -10.18 8.66 -5.40
CA ILE A 194 -11.35 7.87 -5.76
C ILE A 194 -12.36 8.69 -6.57
N VAL A 195 -12.57 9.96 -6.21
CA VAL A 195 -13.55 10.83 -6.86
C VAL A 195 -13.13 11.21 -8.28
N GLU A 196 -11.84 11.49 -8.50
CA GLU A 196 -11.32 11.82 -9.83
C GLU A 196 -11.26 10.58 -10.75
N GLY A 197 -11.27 9.38 -10.15
CA GLY A 197 -11.23 8.11 -10.84
C GLY A 197 -9.82 7.78 -11.34
N THR A 198 -9.41 6.52 -11.19
CA THR A 198 -8.17 6.08 -11.83
C THR A 198 -8.42 5.87 -13.32
N GLU A 199 -7.65 6.56 -14.16
CA GLU A 199 -7.62 6.25 -15.58
C GLU A 199 -7.22 4.78 -15.79
N PHE A 200 -7.65 4.18 -16.91
CA PHE A 200 -7.29 2.81 -17.22
C PHE A 200 -5.76 2.71 -17.45
N ALA A 201 -5.05 2.02 -16.55
CA ALA A 201 -3.67 1.62 -16.77
C ALA A 201 -3.58 0.09 -16.75
N ASN A 202 -3.21 -0.49 -17.90
CA ASN A 202 -2.92 -1.91 -17.95
C ASN A 202 -1.59 -2.23 -17.25
N GLU A 203 -1.31 -3.51 -17.04
CA GLU A 203 -0.07 -3.89 -16.36
C GLU A 203 1.19 -3.45 -17.10
N LEU A 204 1.18 -3.48 -18.44
CA LEU A 204 2.30 -3.00 -19.24
C LEU A 204 2.60 -1.52 -18.97
N CYS A 205 1.57 -0.68 -18.87
CA CYS A 205 1.70 0.74 -18.53
C CYS A 205 2.26 0.92 -17.11
N ALA A 206 1.73 0.17 -16.13
CA ALA A 206 2.22 0.21 -14.75
C ALA A 206 3.69 -0.22 -14.65
N ALA A 207 4.04 -1.35 -15.28
CA ALA A 207 5.41 -1.85 -15.34
C ALA A 207 6.33 -0.82 -16.01
N SER A 208 5.94 -0.29 -17.15
CA SER A 208 6.66 0.77 -17.88
C SER A 208 6.91 1.99 -17.01
N PHE A 209 5.88 2.50 -16.32
CA PHE A 209 6.01 3.59 -15.36
C PHE A 209 7.05 3.28 -14.27
N SER A 210 6.94 2.11 -13.61
CA SER A 210 7.85 1.73 -12.52
C SER A 210 9.31 1.55 -12.97
N THR A 211 9.56 1.23 -14.24
CA THR A 211 10.92 1.14 -14.80
C THR A 211 11.53 2.49 -15.17
N ARG A 212 10.70 3.52 -15.37
CA ARG A 212 11.09 4.82 -15.95
C ARG A 212 11.03 5.97 -14.98
N ILE A 213 10.22 5.85 -13.93
CA ILE A 213 10.21 6.84 -12.87
C ILE A 213 11.55 6.80 -12.14
N ARG A 214 12.15 7.97 -11.95
CA ARG A 214 13.43 8.16 -11.30
C ARG A 214 13.31 9.29 -10.29
N PHE A 215 13.72 8.99 -9.06
CA PHE A 215 14.03 10.02 -8.09
C PHE A 215 15.49 10.44 -8.26
N GLN A 216 15.71 11.69 -8.67
CA GLN A 216 17.00 12.27 -8.97
C GLN A 216 17.79 12.51 -7.67
N TRP A 217 18.50 11.47 -7.25
CA TRP A 217 19.33 11.46 -6.07
C TRP A 217 20.82 11.48 -6.45
N PRO A 218 21.51 12.63 -6.30
CA PRO A 218 22.91 12.76 -6.71
C PRO A 218 23.91 12.18 -5.71
N PHE A 219 23.43 11.65 -4.58
CA PHE A 219 24.25 11.13 -3.49
C PHE A 219 24.15 9.59 -3.40
N GLU A 220 24.81 8.97 -2.43
CA GLU A 220 24.70 7.53 -2.25
C GLU A 220 23.40 7.15 -1.54
N VAL A 221 22.98 5.88 -1.65
CA VAL A 221 21.80 5.34 -0.95
C VAL A 221 21.91 5.54 0.57
N ARG A 222 23.12 5.48 1.13
CA ARG A 222 23.38 5.72 2.56
C ARG A 222 23.08 7.14 3.02
N ASP A 223 23.07 8.10 2.10
CA ASP A 223 22.86 9.52 2.42
C ASP A 223 21.36 9.86 2.50
N VAL A 224 20.48 8.91 2.17
CA VAL A 224 19.01 9.04 2.29
C VAL A 224 18.58 9.20 3.74
N PHE A 225 19.36 8.68 4.69
CA PHE A 225 18.95 8.61 6.09
C PHE A 225 20.10 8.79 7.08
N HIS A 226 19.74 9.18 8.29
CA HIS A 226 20.60 9.16 9.45
C HIS A 226 20.20 8.04 10.40
N LYS A 227 21.20 7.40 11.00
CA LYS A 227 21.02 6.38 12.02
C LYS A 227 21.23 6.99 13.39
N HIS A 228 20.19 7.01 14.21
CA HIS A 228 20.32 7.37 15.61
C HIS A 228 20.86 6.15 16.39
N VAL A 229 22.13 6.23 16.80
CA VAL A 229 22.90 5.08 17.30
C VAL A 229 22.29 4.47 18.57
N LEU A 230 21.78 5.31 19.48
CA LEU A 230 21.27 4.86 20.79
C LEU A 230 19.94 4.10 20.68
N THR A 231 19.10 4.48 19.73
CA THR A 231 17.75 3.90 19.54
C THR A 231 17.69 2.90 18.38
N ASP A 232 18.77 2.79 17.60
CA ASP A 232 18.82 2.03 16.34
C ASP A 232 17.70 2.40 15.35
N THR A 233 17.25 3.65 15.39
CA THR A 233 16.21 4.17 14.50
C THR A 233 16.83 4.88 13.31
N LEU A 234 16.29 4.62 12.12
CA LEU A 234 16.64 5.35 10.90
C LEU A 234 15.61 6.46 10.66
N VAL A 235 16.09 7.63 10.27
CA VAL A 235 15.27 8.81 9.96
C VAL A 235 15.77 9.39 8.65
N PHE A 236 14.88 9.90 7.80
CA PHE A 236 15.29 10.55 6.56
C PHE A 236 16.24 11.73 6.83
N SER A 237 17.22 11.89 5.94
CA SER A 237 18.07 13.09 5.94
C SER A 237 17.25 14.29 5.47
N SER A 238 17.64 15.48 5.92
CA SER A 238 17.00 16.72 5.48
C SER A 238 17.11 16.92 3.97
N GLU A 239 18.22 16.49 3.37
CA GLU A 239 18.50 16.54 1.95
C GLU A 239 17.49 15.69 1.18
N PHE A 240 17.20 14.49 1.69
CA PHE A 240 16.18 13.62 1.12
C PHE A 240 14.79 14.22 1.24
N GLU A 241 14.38 14.68 2.44
CA GLU A 241 13.06 15.28 2.64
C GLU A 241 12.84 16.51 1.75
N ASN A 242 13.83 17.40 1.65
CA ASN A 242 13.76 18.59 0.80
C ASN A 242 13.57 18.21 -0.67
N ARG A 243 14.39 17.30 -1.20
CA ARG A 243 14.28 16.86 -2.60
C ARG A 243 13.01 16.06 -2.88
N TYR A 244 12.57 15.24 -1.93
CA TYR A 244 11.35 14.45 -2.03
C TYR A 244 10.13 15.33 -2.35
N HIS A 245 10.05 16.50 -1.72
CA HIS A 245 8.99 17.48 -1.93
C HIS A 245 9.18 18.36 -3.19
N GLU A 246 10.37 18.35 -3.80
CA GLU A 246 10.65 19.09 -5.03
C GLU A 246 10.28 18.25 -6.26
N LEU A 247 9.25 18.66 -6.99
CA LEU A 247 8.85 17.97 -8.24
C LEU A 247 9.98 17.90 -9.27
N ALA A 248 10.89 18.88 -9.29
CA ALA A 248 12.07 18.89 -10.16
C ALA A 248 13.07 17.77 -9.86
N SER A 249 13.00 17.15 -8.68
CA SER A 249 13.80 15.97 -8.32
C SER A 249 13.17 14.66 -8.85
N TRP A 250 12.05 14.74 -9.58
CA TRP A 250 11.41 13.58 -10.19
C TRP A 250 11.51 13.64 -11.72
N GLN A 251 11.87 12.52 -12.32
CA GLN A 251 11.94 12.37 -13.78
C GLN A 251 11.19 11.12 -14.20
N LEU A 252 10.52 11.21 -15.35
CA LEU A 252 9.97 10.06 -16.06
C LEU A 252 10.69 9.95 -17.39
N ASP A 253 11.53 8.93 -17.54
CA ASP A 253 12.28 8.72 -18.77
C ASP A 253 11.31 8.40 -19.93
N THR A 254 11.44 9.10 -21.05
CA THR A 254 10.72 8.77 -22.28
C THR A 254 11.42 7.62 -22.99
N GLU A 255 10.68 6.75 -23.69
CA GLU A 255 11.31 5.70 -24.52
C GLU A 255 12.32 6.33 -25.47
N VAL A 256 13.55 5.80 -25.47
CA VAL A 256 14.43 5.98 -26.62
C VAL A 256 13.80 5.18 -27.75
N ALA A 257 13.32 5.89 -28.77
CA ALA A 257 12.72 5.34 -29.98
C ALA A 257 13.66 4.37 -30.72
#